data_AF-A0A4V3CTM0-F1
#
_entry.id   AF-A0A4V3CTM0-F1
#
_cell.length_a   1.000
_cell.length_b   1.000
_cell.length_c   1.000
_cell.angle_alpha   90.00
_cell.angle_beta   90.00
_cell.angle_gamma   90.00
#
_symmetry.space_group_name_H-M   'P 1'
#
loop_
_entity.id
_entity.type
_entity.pdbx_description
1 polymer ?
#
loop_
_entity_poly.entity_id
_entity_poly.type
_entity_poly.pdbx_seq_one_letter_code
_entity_poly.pdbx_strand_id
1 'polypeptide(L)'
;MHALRTFFNAPKLGACTLLIAALSGCGGGDLDPVLGTPDITRVPTVTATSPVANTPIVTGVDIRSKVTAIFSKPMKAASLTPASFSLGCPGSTAVTATVSYDAATRIATLTPAAPLPPTTTCTATISTGVMDMTDVPLSAAFVWSFVTGPAAALDTTRPTVTVTLPLAGATEVPINTKISATFSEPMNPATLTAASFSVTNTTAGAAVAGTVTYVAASRTATFTPALAASLASGSLYTATISTAATDLAGNALAGNTASLPAAGNQVWTFTTGASTDSIAPEVIAISPVDADTAVCSATASVSATFSEDMDAATITTSSFSVTDGGVAAAGSVSYNALTRVATFAPTAATGLPADRGYVVTIAAGSTGVKDLAGNALATARIWAFSTGVTSCGTLVTTVDLGSAASFGAFGGAAGVTNQGINTVVGGNLGSTAACSLITGFHDASNAYTQTPLNIGAVNGSINCGPPAPGTSTTLAIAVQARADAQAAYNLMVALPPGTDPGAGQLGGLVLAPGVYTSAGGTFDVTSGDLTLDAKGNANAAWVFQSASALTVGLQATPRRVVLINGAQAKNVFWQVGSAARVEDGSTMVGTIIAPAGVTFSTAGQAIQTTLVGRAIGLTASVTLVNTTIVAP
;
A
#
# COMPACT_ATOMS: atom_id res chain seq x y z
N MET A 1 43.56 -65.36 43.82
CA MET A 1 42.32 -66.08 44.14
C MET A 1 41.52 -66.26 42.85
N HIS A 2 41.25 -67.52 42.48
CA HIS A 2 40.22 -68.06 41.57
C HIS A 2 39.98 -67.36 40.20
N ALA A 3 40.37 -67.91 39.03
CA ALA A 3 39.91 -69.14 38.33
C ALA A 3 38.50 -68.96 37.70
N LEU A 4 38.11 -69.40 36.49
CA LEU A 4 38.68 -70.25 35.42
C LEU A 4 37.68 -70.29 34.22
N ARG A 5 38.14 -70.85 33.07
CA ARG A 5 37.41 -71.55 31.96
C ARG A 5 36.73 -70.72 30.85
N THR A 6 37.02 -70.78 29.54
CA THR A 6 37.41 -71.77 28.48
C THR A 6 36.26 -72.46 27.73
N PHE A 7 36.52 -72.71 26.41
CA PHE A 7 35.92 -73.60 25.39
C PHE A 7 35.03 -72.93 24.31
N PHE A 8 35.06 -73.25 23.01
CA PHE A 8 36.04 -73.74 22.00
C PHE A 8 35.26 -73.86 20.65
N ASN A 9 35.97 -73.69 19.51
CA ASN A 9 35.74 -74.30 18.18
C ASN A 9 34.63 -73.83 17.19
N ALA A 10 35.09 -73.42 16.00
CA ALA A 10 34.45 -73.52 14.67
C ALA A 10 34.61 -74.95 14.08
N PRO A 11 34.40 -75.29 12.78
CA PRO A 11 33.68 -74.69 11.63
C PRO A 11 32.82 -75.72 10.82
N LYS A 12 32.16 -75.32 9.70
CA LYS A 12 31.92 -76.07 8.42
C LYS A 12 30.86 -75.34 7.56
N LEU A 13 31.21 -74.69 6.44
CA LEU A 13 31.33 -75.18 5.04
C LEU A 13 30.08 -75.88 4.48
N GLY A 14 29.44 -75.27 3.47
CA GLY A 14 28.40 -75.86 2.62
C GLY A 14 27.94 -74.92 1.49
N ALA A 15 28.29 -75.28 0.26
CA ALA A 15 28.13 -74.62 -1.06
C ALA A 15 26.82 -73.84 -1.32
N CYS A 16 26.87 -72.63 -1.89
CA CYS A 16 27.02 -72.29 -3.32
C CYS A 16 25.81 -72.68 -4.20
N THR A 17 24.93 -71.71 -4.49
CA THR A 17 24.26 -71.63 -5.79
C THR A 17 24.16 -70.16 -6.19
N LEU A 18 24.75 -69.89 -7.34
CA LEU A 18 24.97 -68.61 -7.99
C LEU A 18 23.70 -68.23 -8.79
N LEU A 19 23.15 -67.03 -8.56
CA LEU A 19 22.41 -66.32 -9.60
C LEU A 19 22.75 -64.83 -9.51
N ILE A 20 23.70 -64.41 -10.36
CA ILE A 20 24.04 -63.01 -10.60
C ILE A 20 23.13 -62.49 -11.70
N ALA A 21 22.37 -61.44 -11.41
CA ALA A 21 22.02 -60.42 -12.39
C ALA A 21 22.05 -59.07 -11.66
N ALA A 22 23.00 -58.23 -12.05
CA ALA A 22 23.30 -56.93 -11.48
C ALA A 22 22.29 -55.87 -11.92
N LEU A 23 21.98 -54.92 -11.03
CA LEU A 23 21.79 -53.51 -11.40
C LEU A 23 22.36 -52.62 -10.28
N SER A 24 23.12 -51.66 -10.75
CA SER A 24 24.04 -50.74 -10.09
C SER A 24 23.37 -49.45 -9.58
N GLY A 25 23.78 -48.98 -8.40
CA GLY A 25 23.76 -47.57 -7.93
C GLY A 25 22.38 -46.98 -7.62
N CYS A 26 22.16 -46.11 -6.63
CA CYS A 26 23.04 -45.32 -5.79
C CYS A 26 22.21 -44.78 -4.60
N GLY A 27 22.82 -44.60 -3.42
CA GLY A 27 22.42 -43.57 -2.44
C GLY A 27 21.27 -43.90 -1.48
N GLY A 28 21.57 -44.64 -0.40
CA GLY A 28 20.81 -44.55 0.84
C GLY A 28 21.41 -43.49 1.76
N GLY A 29 20.55 -42.70 2.41
CA GLY A 29 20.92 -41.77 3.48
C GLY A 29 19.72 -40.92 3.89
N ASP A 30 18.97 -41.41 4.89
CA ASP A 30 18.23 -40.60 5.88
C ASP A 30 17.60 -41.52 6.94
N LEU A 31 18.47 -42.30 7.60
CA LEU A 31 18.17 -42.84 8.92
C LEU A 31 19.25 -42.31 9.86
N ASP A 32 18.86 -41.33 10.68
CA ASP A 32 19.69 -40.79 11.77
C ASP A 32 19.76 -41.80 12.92
N PRO A 33 20.95 -42.29 13.33
CA PRO A 33 21.08 -43.26 14.39
C PRO A 33 21.36 -42.60 15.75
N VAL A 34 20.45 -41.76 16.27
CA VAL A 34 20.45 -41.36 17.69
C VAL A 34 19.01 -41.15 18.20
N LEU A 35 18.45 -42.20 18.83
CA LEU A 35 17.39 -42.19 19.84
C LEU A 35 16.22 -41.19 19.70
N GLY A 36 15.23 -41.55 18.88
CA GLY A 36 13.84 -41.11 19.02
C GLY A 36 12.93 -42.17 18.42
N THR A 37 11.97 -42.70 19.18
CA THR A 37 10.89 -43.50 18.60
C THR A 37 10.22 -42.66 17.51
N PRO A 38 10.00 -43.17 16.28
CA PRO A 38 9.25 -42.42 15.28
C PRO A 38 7.92 -42.02 15.90
N ASP A 39 7.61 -40.72 15.89
CA ASP A 39 6.35 -40.18 16.39
C ASP A 39 5.21 -40.65 15.48
N ILE A 40 4.78 -41.89 15.69
CA ILE A 40 3.65 -42.55 15.03
C ILE A 40 2.30 -42.02 15.55
N THR A 41 2.30 -40.99 16.42
CA THR A 41 1.07 -40.50 17.07
C THR A 41 0.59 -39.16 16.54
N ARG A 42 1.44 -38.37 15.87
CA ARG A 42 1.06 -37.04 15.42
C ARG A 42 0.39 -37.06 14.06
N VAL A 43 -0.92 -36.84 14.02
CA VAL A 43 -1.73 -36.77 12.78
C VAL A 43 -1.25 -35.63 11.86
N PRO A 44 -1.13 -35.83 10.53
CA PRO A 44 -0.84 -34.74 9.60
C PRO A 44 -1.96 -33.69 9.61
N THR A 45 -1.62 -32.43 9.40
CA THR A 45 -2.59 -31.32 9.30
C THR A 45 -2.22 -30.41 8.14
N VAL A 46 -3.21 -29.71 7.58
CA VAL A 46 -2.98 -28.61 6.64
C VAL A 46 -2.71 -27.35 7.45
N THR A 47 -1.55 -26.73 7.23
CA THR A 47 -1.06 -25.58 7.99
C THR A 47 -1.29 -24.24 7.27
N ALA A 48 -1.39 -24.26 5.94
CA ALA A 48 -1.70 -23.09 5.12
C ALA A 48 -2.28 -23.53 3.77
N THR A 49 -3.06 -22.66 3.14
CA THR A 49 -3.58 -22.85 1.78
C THR A 49 -3.41 -21.59 0.94
N SER A 50 -3.42 -21.75 -0.38
CA SER A 50 -3.62 -20.67 -1.35
C SER A 50 -4.67 -21.11 -2.37
N PRO A 51 -5.77 -20.38 -2.60
CA PRO A 51 -6.23 -19.24 -1.82
C PRO A 51 -6.40 -19.58 -0.32
N VAL A 52 -6.22 -18.59 0.55
CA VAL A 52 -6.21 -18.81 2.01
C VAL A 52 -7.59 -19.25 2.52
N ALA A 53 -7.60 -20.26 3.38
CA ALA A 53 -8.80 -20.72 4.08
C ALA A 53 -9.12 -19.76 5.23
N ASN A 54 -10.00 -18.79 4.99
CA ASN A 54 -10.43 -17.80 5.98
C ASN A 54 -11.96 -17.58 5.94
N THR A 55 -12.47 -16.87 6.94
CA THR A 55 -13.85 -16.37 7.00
C THR A 55 -13.80 -14.87 7.35
N PRO A 56 -14.39 -13.98 6.52
CA PRO A 56 -15.08 -14.25 5.25
C PRO A 56 -14.14 -14.84 4.17
N ILE A 57 -14.70 -15.65 3.27
CA ILE A 57 -13.91 -16.30 2.21
C ILE A 57 -13.28 -15.27 1.28
N VAL A 58 -12.06 -15.52 0.82
CA VAL A 58 -11.38 -14.64 -0.14
C VAL A 58 -12.15 -14.53 -1.46
N THR A 59 -12.31 -13.30 -1.94
CA THR A 59 -12.98 -12.96 -3.21
C THR A 59 -11.99 -12.39 -4.21
N GLY A 60 -12.31 -12.45 -5.51
CA GLY A 60 -11.48 -11.87 -6.56
C GLY A 60 -10.27 -12.72 -6.93
N VAL A 61 -10.29 -14.03 -6.64
CA VAL A 61 -9.21 -14.95 -7.01
C VAL A 61 -9.09 -15.05 -8.54
N ASP A 62 -7.88 -14.91 -9.10
CA ASP A 62 -7.65 -15.02 -10.55
C ASP A 62 -8.13 -16.38 -11.07
N ILE A 63 -8.86 -16.38 -12.19
CA ILE A 63 -9.47 -17.58 -12.77
C ILE A 63 -8.46 -18.67 -13.19
N ARG A 64 -7.17 -18.39 -13.30
CA ARG A 64 -6.10 -19.36 -13.60
C ARG A 64 -5.27 -19.74 -12.37
N SER A 65 -5.66 -19.26 -11.18
CA SER A 65 -4.94 -19.56 -9.95
C SER A 65 -4.84 -21.07 -9.70
N LYS A 66 -3.66 -21.50 -9.28
CA LYS A 66 -3.46 -22.84 -8.71
C LYS A 66 -3.97 -22.87 -7.27
N VAL A 67 -4.38 -24.05 -6.82
CA VAL A 67 -4.84 -24.27 -5.46
C VAL A 67 -3.78 -25.07 -4.71
N THR A 68 -3.21 -24.53 -3.63
CA THR A 68 -2.12 -25.17 -2.88
C THR A 68 -2.47 -25.42 -1.43
N ALA A 69 -1.83 -26.43 -0.82
CA ALA A 69 -1.90 -26.72 0.60
C ALA A 69 -0.51 -27.12 1.15
N ILE A 70 -0.15 -26.59 2.32
CA ILE A 70 1.10 -26.90 3.04
C ILE A 70 0.80 -27.82 4.21
N PHE A 71 1.51 -28.95 4.31
CA PHE A 71 1.29 -29.93 5.38
C PHE A 71 2.25 -29.76 6.57
N SER A 72 1.78 -30.12 7.77
CA SER A 72 2.57 -30.07 9.01
C SER A 72 3.78 -31.01 9.02
N LYS A 73 3.80 -32.01 8.14
CA LYS A 73 4.88 -33.00 7.97
C LYS A 73 4.95 -33.52 6.52
N PRO A 74 6.04 -34.21 6.12
CA PRO A 74 6.14 -34.82 4.81
C PRO A 74 5.00 -35.82 4.53
N MET A 75 4.41 -35.73 3.34
CA MET A 75 3.30 -36.55 2.89
C MET A 75 3.74 -37.55 1.83
N LYS A 76 3.05 -38.69 1.74
CA LYS A 76 3.28 -39.68 0.69
C LYS A 76 2.74 -39.14 -0.63
N ALA A 77 3.63 -38.79 -1.56
CA ALA A 77 3.25 -38.19 -2.85
C ALA A 77 2.20 -39.01 -3.62
N ALA A 78 2.27 -40.34 -3.56
CA ALA A 78 1.31 -41.23 -4.22
C ALA A 78 -0.13 -41.14 -3.66
N SER A 79 -0.29 -40.64 -2.44
CA SER A 79 -1.62 -40.41 -1.82
C SER A 79 -2.24 -39.05 -2.20
N LEU A 80 -1.50 -38.19 -2.90
CA LEU A 80 -1.94 -36.88 -3.37
C LEU A 80 -2.27 -36.96 -4.86
N THR A 81 -3.51 -37.31 -5.17
CA THR A 81 -4.04 -37.47 -6.52
C THR A 81 -5.24 -36.54 -6.73
N PRO A 82 -5.72 -36.32 -7.96
CA PRO A 82 -6.95 -35.57 -8.21
C PRO A 82 -8.20 -36.13 -7.50
N ALA A 83 -8.18 -37.39 -7.04
CA ALA A 83 -9.26 -37.98 -6.26
C ALA A 83 -9.19 -37.62 -4.76
N SER A 84 -8.00 -37.33 -4.24
CA SER A 84 -7.76 -37.03 -2.82
C SER A 84 -7.53 -35.55 -2.56
N PHE A 85 -7.12 -34.78 -3.56
CA PHE A 85 -7.11 -33.32 -3.56
C PHE A 85 -7.87 -32.84 -4.80
N SER A 86 -9.08 -32.35 -4.58
CA SER A 86 -10.03 -32.01 -5.64
C SER A 86 -10.55 -30.57 -5.50
N LEU A 87 -11.11 -30.06 -6.61
CA LEU A 87 -11.68 -28.72 -6.70
C LEU A 87 -13.04 -28.80 -7.40
N GLY A 88 -14.04 -28.07 -6.89
CA GLY A 88 -15.36 -27.98 -7.51
C GLY A 88 -15.87 -26.55 -7.67
N CYS A 89 -16.35 -26.20 -8.87
CA CYS A 89 -16.86 -24.87 -9.25
C CYS A 89 -17.87 -24.95 -10.43
N PRO A 90 -19.04 -24.26 -10.40
CA PRO A 90 -19.85 -23.87 -9.24
C PRO A 90 -20.58 -25.08 -8.63
N GLY A 91 -20.98 -24.98 -7.36
CA GLY A 91 -21.88 -25.96 -6.73
C GLY A 91 -21.33 -27.39 -6.64
N SER A 92 -20.03 -27.55 -6.39
CA SER A 92 -19.32 -28.84 -6.35
C SER A 92 -19.18 -29.56 -7.69
N THR A 93 -19.45 -28.89 -8.82
CA THR A 93 -19.13 -29.41 -10.15
C THR A 93 -17.63 -29.64 -10.26
N ALA A 94 -17.20 -30.87 -10.46
CA ALA A 94 -15.78 -31.23 -10.45
C ALA A 94 -14.99 -30.47 -11.53
N VAL A 95 -13.90 -29.82 -11.12
CA VAL A 95 -12.93 -29.19 -12.02
C VAL A 95 -11.84 -30.19 -12.36
N THR A 96 -11.66 -30.46 -13.64
CA THR A 96 -10.53 -31.28 -14.11
C THR A 96 -9.21 -30.59 -13.77
N ALA A 97 -8.34 -31.28 -13.03
CA ALA A 97 -7.06 -30.73 -12.57
C ALA A 97 -6.00 -31.82 -12.43
N THR A 98 -4.72 -31.42 -12.40
CA THR A 98 -3.60 -32.28 -11.99
C THR A 98 -3.15 -31.92 -10.58
N VAL A 99 -2.57 -32.87 -9.86
CA VAL A 99 -2.01 -32.67 -8.51
C VAL A 99 -0.54 -33.03 -8.52
N SER A 100 0.31 -32.14 -8.00
CA SER A 100 1.73 -32.41 -7.72
C SER A 100 2.04 -32.18 -6.24
N TYR A 101 3.11 -32.79 -5.75
CA TYR A 101 3.58 -32.64 -4.38
C TYR A 101 5.09 -32.43 -4.35
N ASP A 102 5.54 -31.38 -3.67
CA ASP A 102 6.94 -31.13 -3.36
C ASP A 102 7.22 -31.51 -1.91
N ALA A 103 8.04 -32.55 -1.71
CA ALA A 103 8.36 -33.09 -0.39
C ALA A 103 9.28 -32.17 0.43
N ALA A 104 10.13 -31.36 -0.21
CA ALA A 104 11.06 -30.47 0.47
C ALA A 104 10.32 -29.29 1.12
N THR A 105 9.37 -28.72 0.37
CA THR A 105 8.55 -27.59 0.84
C THR A 105 7.25 -28.03 1.53
N ARG A 106 6.88 -29.32 1.42
CA ARG A 106 5.63 -29.92 1.91
C ARG A 106 4.38 -29.33 1.27
N ILE A 107 4.49 -28.87 0.03
CA ILE A 107 3.40 -28.20 -0.70
C ILE A 107 2.77 -29.16 -1.70
N ALA A 108 1.45 -29.39 -1.59
CA ALA A 108 0.66 -29.96 -2.68
C ALA A 108 0.06 -28.84 -3.54
N THR A 109 0.09 -29.01 -4.86
CA THR A 109 -0.43 -28.04 -5.83
C THR A 109 -1.43 -28.72 -6.76
N LEU A 110 -2.68 -28.29 -6.71
CA LEU A 110 -3.73 -28.61 -7.67
C LEU A 110 -3.74 -27.55 -8.78
N THR A 111 -3.55 -27.98 -10.03
CA THR A 111 -3.52 -27.13 -11.22
C THR A 111 -4.74 -27.42 -12.09
N PRO A 112 -5.74 -26.53 -12.16
CA PRO A 112 -6.87 -26.67 -13.07
C PRO A 112 -6.42 -26.81 -14.52
N ALA A 113 -7.06 -27.71 -15.28
CA ALA A 113 -6.74 -27.95 -16.69
C ALA A 113 -7.23 -26.82 -17.62
N ALA A 114 -8.19 -26.03 -17.15
CA ALA A 114 -8.73 -24.86 -17.82
C ALA A 114 -8.98 -23.74 -16.79
N PRO A 115 -9.10 -22.47 -17.22
CA PRO A 115 -9.50 -21.40 -16.32
C PRO A 115 -10.81 -21.71 -15.59
N LEU A 116 -10.84 -21.41 -14.29
CA LEU A 116 -12.01 -21.51 -13.43
C LEU A 116 -13.11 -20.54 -13.91
N PRO A 117 -14.39 -20.89 -13.69
CA PRO A 117 -15.49 -19.98 -14.01
C PRO A 117 -15.35 -18.64 -13.27
N PRO A 118 -15.66 -17.49 -13.90
CA PRO A 118 -15.54 -16.17 -13.27
C PRO A 118 -16.64 -15.91 -12.24
N THR A 119 -16.40 -15.01 -11.28
CA THR A 119 -17.38 -14.60 -10.25
C THR A 119 -18.06 -15.79 -9.55
N THR A 120 -17.32 -16.88 -9.36
CA THR A 120 -17.85 -18.19 -8.98
C THR A 120 -17.24 -18.66 -7.67
N THR A 121 -18.08 -19.17 -6.77
CA THR A 121 -17.60 -19.84 -5.56
C THR A 121 -17.06 -21.22 -5.92
N CYS A 122 -15.79 -21.44 -5.60
CA CYS A 122 -15.06 -22.68 -5.75
C CYS A 122 -14.80 -23.30 -4.37
N THR A 123 -14.84 -24.62 -4.28
CA THR A 123 -14.55 -25.37 -3.04
C THR A 123 -13.47 -26.41 -3.30
N ALA A 124 -12.37 -26.31 -2.56
CA ALA A 124 -11.29 -27.27 -2.58
C ALA A 124 -11.44 -28.26 -1.43
N THR A 125 -11.11 -29.52 -1.68
CA THR A 125 -11.22 -30.61 -0.69
C THR A 125 -9.95 -31.46 -0.71
N ILE A 126 -9.36 -31.64 0.46
CA ILE A 126 -8.34 -32.67 0.70
C ILE A 126 -8.98 -33.75 1.56
N SER A 127 -9.11 -34.97 1.03
CA SER A 127 -9.79 -36.06 1.70
C SER A 127 -8.89 -36.73 2.76
N THR A 128 -9.50 -37.55 3.60
CA THR A 128 -8.79 -38.42 4.56
C THR A 128 -7.97 -39.53 3.89
N GLY A 129 -8.02 -39.66 2.56
CA GLY A 129 -7.19 -40.59 1.81
C GLY A 129 -5.73 -40.14 1.64
N VAL A 130 -5.41 -38.88 1.98
CA VAL A 130 -4.03 -38.38 1.97
C VAL A 130 -3.28 -38.87 3.22
N MET A 131 -2.14 -39.52 3.02
CA MET A 131 -1.34 -40.19 4.05
C MET A 131 0.06 -39.58 4.16
N ASP A 132 0.64 -39.64 5.34
CA ASP A 132 2.03 -39.29 5.55
C ASP A 132 3.01 -40.42 5.15
N MET A 133 4.31 -40.22 5.36
CA MET A 133 5.33 -41.23 5.07
C MET A 133 5.26 -42.48 5.98
N THR A 134 4.42 -42.48 7.01
CA THR A 134 4.17 -43.59 7.94
C THR A 134 2.77 -44.20 7.79
N ASP A 135 2.08 -43.88 6.69
CA ASP A 135 0.72 -44.32 6.35
C ASP A 135 -0.38 -43.84 7.35
N VAL A 136 -0.13 -42.73 8.06
CA VAL A 136 -1.13 -42.07 8.93
C VAL A 136 -1.94 -41.04 8.11
N PRO A 137 -3.28 -41.17 8.04
CA PRO A 137 -4.14 -40.25 7.27
C PRO A 137 -4.43 -38.93 8.00
N LEU A 138 -4.99 -37.94 7.29
CA LEU A 138 -5.65 -36.79 7.93
C LEU A 138 -6.83 -37.26 8.81
N SER A 139 -7.03 -36.65 9.99
CA SER A 139 -8.14 -36.99 10.89
C SER A 139 -9.52 -36.61 10.36
N ALA A 140 -9.58 -35.61 9.48
CA ALA A 140 -10.78 -35.15 8.81
C ALA A 140 -10.42 -34.60 7.43
N ALA A 141 -11.40 -34.58 6.52
CA ALA A 141 -11.21 -33.88 5.25
C ALA A 141 -11.04 -32.37 5.51
N PHE A 142 -10.07 -31.77 4.85
CA PHE A 142 -9.84 -30.33 4.91
C PHE A 142 -10.56 -29.66 3.74
N VAL A 143 -11.54 -28.80 4.03
CA VAL A 143 -12.40 -28.17 3.02
C VAL A 143 -12.33 -26.66 3.20
N TRP A 144 -12.14 -25.94 2.08
CA TRP A 144 -12.19 -24.48 2.08
C TRP A 144 -12.73 -23.95 0.76
N SER A 145 -13.24 -22.71 0.80
CA SER A 145 -13.87 -22.08 -0.36
C SER A 145 -13.27 -20.70 -0.65
N PHE A 146 -13.38 -20.28 -1.91
CA PHE A 146 -12.98 -18.96 -2.40
C PHE A 146 -13.89 -18.52 -3.55
N VAL A 147 -13.94 -17.22 -3.87
CA VAL A 147 -14.69 -16.68 -5.00
C VAL A 147 -13.73 -16.15 -6.07
N THR A 148 -13.88 -16.65 -7.30
CA THR A 148 -13.10 -16.14 -8.46
C THR A 148 -13.53 -14.74 -8.86
N GLY A 149 -12.62 -13.97 -9.45
CA GLY A 149 -12.89 -12.63 -9.99
C GLY A 149 -13.66 -12.63 -11.33
N PRO A 150 -14.08 -11.45 -11.82
CA PRO A 150 -14.64 -11.30 -13.17
C PRO A 150 -13.65 -11.73 -14.27
N ALA A 151 -14.16 -12.15 -15.43
CA ALA A 151 -13.39 -12.71 -16.54
C ALA A 151 -12.48 -11.72 -17.30
N ALA A 152 -12.32 -10.48 -16.83
CA ALA A 152 -11.62 -9.43 -17.56
C ALA A 152 -10.12 -9.36 -17.22
N ALA A 153 -9.32 -9.48 -18.29
CA ALA A 153 -7.86 -9.35 -18.45
C ALA A 153 -6.98 -10.36 -17.71
N LEU A 154 -6.18 -11.11 -18.49
CA LEU A 154 -4.96 -11.74 -17.98
C LEU A 154 -4.14 -10.63 -17.33
N ASP A 155 -3.73 -10.81 -16.07
CA ASP A 155 -2.67 -9.97 -15.53
C ASP A 155 -1.41 -10.21 -16.36
N THR A 156 -1.07 -9.24 -17.21
CA THR A 156 0.12 -9.22 -18.07
C THR A 156 1.11 -8.15 -17.62
N THR A 157 0.81 -7.47 -16.50
CA THR A 157 1.70 -6.46 -15.94
C THR A 157 2.88 -7.19 -15.34
N ARG A 158 4.09 -6.81 -15.72
CA ARG A 158 5.30 -7.43 -15.14
C ARG A 158 5.65 -6.71 -13.85
N PRO A 159 6.16 -7.44 -12.83
CA PRO A 159 6.69 -6.81 -11.65
C PRO A 159 7.94 -5.99 -11.98
N THR A 160 8.04 -4.83 -11.35
CA THR A 160 9.22 -3.96 -11.37
C THR A 160 9.79 -3.83 -9.95
N VAL A 161 11.07 -3.50 -9.83
CA VAL A 161 11.69 -3.17 -8.54
C VAL A 161 11.60 -1.67 -8.32
N THR A 162 10.95 -1.26 -7.23
CA THR A 162 10.71 0.16 -6.90
C THR A 162 11.75 0.73 -5.95
N VAL A 163 12.36 -0.11 -5.10
CA VAL A 163 13.41 0.27 -4.14
C VAL A 163 14.45 -0.85 -4.05
N THR A 164 15.72 -0.48 -3.93
CA THR A 164 16.83 -1.40 -3.65
C THR A 164 17.62 -0.87 -2.45
N LEU A 165 18.01 -1.74 -1.53
CA LEU A 165 18.91 -1.40 -0.42
C LEU A 165 20.05 -2.43 -0.39
N PRO A 166 21.32 -2.03 -0.40
CA PRO A 166 21.79 -0.67 -0.60
C PRO A 166 21.28 -0.06 -1.92
N LEU A 167 21.13 1.26 -1.92
CA LEU A 167 20.74 2.00 -3.13
C LEU A 167 21.73 1.75 -4.26
N ALA A 168 21.27 1.81 -5.51
CA ALA A 168 22.13 1.66 -6.67
C ALA A 168 23.27 2.70 -6.65
N GLY A 169 24.52 2.22 -6.70
CA GLY A 169 25.72 3.04 -6.62
C GLY A 169 26.13 3.46 -5.21
N ALA A 170 25.47 2.96 -4.15
CA ALA A 170 25.84 3.28 -2.78
C ALA A 170 27.32 2.95 -2.49
N THR A 171 27.98 3.80 -1.71
CA THR A 171 29.35 3.62 -1.24
C THR A 171 29.37 3.57 0.28
N GLU A 172 30.48 3.11 0.87
CA GLU A 172 30.60 2.92 2.32
C GLU A 172 29.51 2.02 2.93
N VAL A 173 29.03 1.05 2.15
CA VAL A 173 28.04 0.08 2.63
C VAL A 173 28.66 -0.80 3.72
N PRO A 174 28.00 -0.96 4.89
CA PRO A 174 28.52 -1.81 5.95
C PRO A 174 28.71 -3.27 5.51
N ILE A 175 29.80 -3.89 5.97
CA ILE A 175 30.19 -5.24 5.53
C ILE A 175 29.25 -6.37 6.03
N ASN A 176 28.40 -6.07 7.02
CA ASN A 176 27.39 -6.97 7.57
C ASN A 176 25.95 -6.66 7.08
N THR A 177 25.78 -5.76 6.11
CA THR A 177 24.43 -5.45 5.61
C THR A 177 23.81 -6.64 4.87
N LYS A 178 22.49 -6.79 5.05
CA LYS A 178 21.64 -7.52 4.12
C LYS A 178 21.33 -6.67 2.90
N ILE A 179 20.97 -7.33 1.80
CA ILE A 179 20.61 -6.69 0.53
C ILE A 179 19.12 -6.94 0.28
N SER A 180 18.34 -5.92 -0.03
CA SER A 180 16.89 -6.03 -0.22
C SER A 180 16.39 -5.32 -1.47
N ALA A 181 15.22 -5.73 -1.94
CA ALA A 181 14.50 -5.13 -3.05
C ALA A 181 12.98 -5.16 -2.81
N THR A 182 12.31 -4.03 -3.03
CA THR A 182 10.85 -3.90 -2.96
C THR A 182 10.24 -3.93 -4.35
N PHE A 183 9.16 -4.67 -4.55
CA PHE A 183 8.49 -4.85 -5.84
C PHE A 183 7.22 -4.00 -5.98
N SER A 184 6.85 -3.65 -7.22
CA SER A 184 5.63 -2.91 -7.54
C SER A 184 4.35 -3.68 -7.22
N GLU A 185 4.42 -5.01 -7.15
CA GLU A 185 3.29 -5.91 -6.96
C GLU A 185 3.69 -7.17 -6.17
N PRO A 186 2.71 -7.97 -5.71
CA PRO A 186 2.99 -9.23 -5.01
C PRO A 186 3.76 -10.24 -5.88
N MET A 187 4.86 -10.75 -5.35
CA MET A 187 5.69 -11.77 -6.00
C MET A 187 5.30 -13.18 -5.57
N ASN A 188 5.53 -14.17 -6.42
CA ASN A 188 5.44 -15.57 -6.03
C ASN A 188 6.65 -15.94 -5.15
N PRO A 189 6.47 -16.22 -3.83
CA PRO A 189 7.58 -16.45 -2.93
C PRO A 189 8.44 -17.67 -3.32
N ALA A 190 7.86 -18.68 -3.98
CA ALA A 190 8.58 -19.86 -4.44
C ALA A 190 9.60 -19.56 -5.54
N THR A 191 9.46 -18.43 -6.23
CA THR A 191 10.38 -18.00 -7.28
C THR A 191 11.49 -17.08 -6.78
N LEU A 192 11.43 -16.63 -5.52
CA LEU A 192 12.44 -15.76 -4.90
C LEU A 192 13.38 -16.60 -4.04
N THR A 193 14.46 -17.09 -4.65
CA THR A 193 15.46 -17.97 -4.04
C THR A 193 16.86 -17.42 -4.31
N ALA A 194 17.91 -18.02 -3.73
CA ALA A 194 19.29 -17.65 -4.04
C ALA A 194 19.67 -17.85 -5.53
N ALA A 195 18.89 -18.62 -6.29
CA ALA A 195 19.08 -18.78 -7.73
C ALA A 195 18.50 -17.61 -8.55
N SER A 196 17.47 -16.93 -8.04
CA SER A 196 16.83 -15.80 -8.72
C SER A 196 17.23 -14.45 -8.13
N PHE A 197 17.64 -14.36 -6.88
CA PHE A 197 18.22 -13.17 -6.26
C PHE A 197 19.61 -13.53 -5.71
N SER A 198 20.64 -13.02 -6.38
CA SER A 198 22.05 -13.33 -6.11
C SER A 198 22.87 -12.05 -5.93
N VAL A 199 23.99 -12.18 -5.21
CA VAL A 199 24.97 -11.11 -5.01
C VAL A 199 26.34 -11.64 -5.39
N THR A 200 27.08 -10.89 -6.18
CA THR A 200 28.42 -11.25 -6.66
C THR A 200 29.42 -10.19 -6.23
N ASN A 201 30.54 -10.59 -5.65
CA ASN A 201 31.70 -9.72 -5.48
C ASN A 201 32.33 -9.52 -6.87
N THR A 202 32.08 -8.37 -7.48
CA THR A 202 32.53 -8.02 -8.82
C THR A 202 34.04 -7.80 -8.86
N THR A 203 34.62 -7.32 -7.76
CA THR A 203 36.08 -7.16 -7.64
C THR A 203 36.81 -8.51 -7.67
N ALA A 204 36.28 -9.52 -6.98
CA ALA A 204 36.89 -10.85 -6.88
C ALA A 204 36.37 -11.85 -7.94
N GLY A 205 35.27 -11.51 -8.64
CA GLY A 205 34.60 -12.42 -9.58
C GLY A 205 33.92 -13.62 -8.91
N ALA A 206 33.53 -13.51 -7.64
CA ALA A 206 33.02 -14.63 -6.83
C ALA A 206 31.59 -14.37 -6.34
N ALA A 207 30.73 -15.38 -6.40
CA ALA A 207 29.38 -15.32 -5.85
C ALA A 207 29.41 -15.28 -4.31
N VAL A 208 28.54 -14.47 -3.71
CA VAL A 208 28.32 -14.44 -2.26
C VAL A 208 27.31 -15.53 -1.91
N ALA A 209 27.65 -16.42 -0.98
CA ALA A 209 26.70 -17.39 -0.45
C ALA A 209 25.70 -16.69 0.49
N GLY A 210 24.43 -17.02 0.36
CA GLY A 210 23.38 -16.44 1.21
C GLY A 210 22.02 -17.06 0.96
N THR A 211 21.03 -16.61 1.72
CA THR A 211 19.63 -17.06 1.63
C THR A 211 18.72 -15.90 1.27
N VAL A 212 17.57 -16.19 0.66
CA VAL A 212 16.58 -15.18 0.26
C VAL A 212 15.29 -15.42 1.02
N THR A 213 14.76 -14.37 1.64
CA THR A 213 13.44 -14.36 2.27
C THR A 213 12.55 -13.33 1.59
N TYR A 214 11.23 -13.56 1.54
CA TYR A 214 10.26 -12.59 1.00
C TYR A 214 9.15 -12.30 2.00
N VAL A 215 8.89 -11.01 2.24
CA VAL A 215 7.82 -10.53 3.11
C VAL A 215 6.71 -9.95 2.24
N ALA A 216 5.58 -10.66 2.13
CA ALA A 216 4.48 -10.28 1.24
C ALA A 216 3.84 -8.93 1.61
N ALA A 217 3.73 -8.63 2.91
CA ALA A 217 3.10 -7.39 3.40
C ALA A 217 3.86 -6.12 2.97
N SER A 218 5.19 -6.17 2.94
CA SER A 218 6.06 -5.08 2.45
C SER A 218 6.54 -5.29 1.02
N ARG A 219 6.13 -6.38 0.37
CA ARG A 219 6.58 -6.80 -0.97
C ARG A 219 8.11 -6.76 -1.12
N THR A 220 8.83 -7.14 -0.07
CA THR A 220 10.28 -6.98 -0.01
C THR A 220 10.97 -8.34 0.05
N ALA A 221 11.89 -8.59 -0.88
CA ALA A 221 12.81 -9.71 -0.82
C ALA A 221 14.13 -9.27 -0.20
N THR A 222 14.72 -10.09 0.66
CA THR A 222 15.99 -9.81 1.34
C THR A 222 16.95 -10.98 1.15
N PHE A 223 18.09 -10.72 0.53
CA PHE A 223 19.25 -11.60 0.50
C PHE A 223 20.09 -11.38 1.77
N THR A 224 20.26 -12.44 2.56
CA THR A 224 21.10 -12.45 3.76
C THR A 224 22.39 -13.19 3.46
N PRO A 225 23.55 -12.50 3.42
CA PRO A 225 24.85 -13.16 3.29
C PRO A 225 25.08 -14.16 4.43
N ALA A 226 25.62 -15.32 4.12
CA ALA A 226 26.03 -16.29 5.14
C ALA A 226 27.24 -15.74 5.91
N LEU A 227 27.30 -15.96 7.23
CA LEU A 227 28.34 -15.40 8.12
C LEU A 227 29.79 -15.75 7.70
N ALA A 228 30.01 -16.90 7.05
CA ALA A 228 31.32 -17.30 6.53
C ALA A 228 31.72 -16.57 5.22
N ALA A 229 30.80 -15.78 4.66
CA ALA A 229 30.92 -15.03 3.41
C ALA A 229 30.43 -13.57 3.60
N SER A 230 30.81 -12.93 4.72
CA SER A 230 30.58 -11.49 4.91
C SER A 230 31.08 -10.71 3.70
N LEU A 231 30.49 -9.56 3.45
CA LEU A 231 30.92 -8.74 2.33
C LEU A 231 32.36 -8.25 2.62
N ALA A 232 33.30 -8.49 1.71
CA ALA A 232 34.68 -8.08 1.84
C ALA A 232 34.76 -6.55 1.74
N SER A 233 35.56 -5.93 2.62
CA SER A 233 35.71 -4.47 2.68
C SER A 233 36.20 -3.86 1.38
N GLY A 234 35.76 -2.65 1.05
CA GLY A 234 36.24 -1.89 -0.11
C GLY A 234 35.94 -2.54 -1.45
N SER A 235 35.07 -3.55 -1.49
CA SER A 235 34.80 -4.34 -2.69
C SER A 235 33.52 -3.87 -3.37
N LEU A 236 33.54 -3.89 -4.71
CA LEU A 236 32.36 -3.66 -5.55
C LEU A 236 31.54 -4.94 -5.63
N TYR A 237 30.25 -4.81 -5.37
CA TYR A 237 29.27 -5.88 -5.47
C TYR A 237 28.22 -5.55 -6.52
N THR A 238 27.77 -6.59 -7.21
CA THR A 238 26.60 -6.54 -8.09
C THR A 238 25.52 -7.46 -7.53
N ALA A 239 24.36 -6.89 -7.23
CA ALA A 239 23.16 -7.64 -6.90
C ALA A 239 22.30 -7.81 -8.15
N THR A 240 21.74 -9.00 -8.34
CA THR A 240 20.93 -9.35 -9.51
C THR A 240 19.68 -10.10 -9.07
N ILE A 241 18.51 -9.61 -9.48
CA ILE A 241 17.26 -10.35 -9.47
C ILE A 241 16.93 -10.73 -10.91
N SER A 242 16.88 -12.02 -11.21
CA SER A 242 16.70 -12.52 -12.57
C SER A 242 15.24 -12.60 -12.99
N THR A 243 15.01 -12.77 -14.29
CA THR A 243 13.66 -13.04 -14.85
C THR A 243 13.03 -14.35 -14.36
N ALA A 244 13.77 -15.18 -13.61
CA ALA A 244 13.18 -16.35 -12.96
C ALA A 244 12.25 -15.97 -11.79
N ALA A 245 12.38 -14.76 -11.23
CA ALA A 245 11.42 -14.22 -10.28
C ALA A 245 10.14 -13.79 -11.03
N THR A 246 8.99 -14.30 -10.59
CA THR A 246 7.68 -13.98 -11.19
C THR A 246 6.71 -13.43 -10.16
N ASP A 247 5.73 -12.67 -10.62
CA ASP A 247 4.53 -12.36 -9.84
C ASP A 247 3.66 -13.62 -9.61
N LEU A 248 2.51 -13.43 -8.96
CA LEU A 248 1.53 -14.49 -8.72
C LEU A 248 0.82 -14.98 -10.00
N ALA A 249 0.76 -14.16 -11.05
CA ALA A 249 0.18 -14.49 -12.35
C ALA A 249 1.17 -15.22 -13.29
N GLY A 250 2.45 -15.28 -12.91
CA GLY A 250 3.53 -15.89 -13.67
C GLY A 250 4.25 -14.94 -14.62
N ASN A 251 4.03 -13.63 -14.55
CA ASN A 251 4.81 -12.69 -15.35
C ASN A 251 6.21 -12.54 -14.76
N ALA A 252 7.22 -12.83 -15.59
CA ALA A 252 8.62 -12.63 -15.22
C ALA A 252 8.95 -11.15 -15.02
N LEU A 253 9.89 -10.88 -14.10
CA LEU A 253 10.41 -9.55 -13.80
C LEU A 253 10.71 -8.73 -15.06
N ALA A 254 10.27 -7.47 -15.09
CA ALA A 254 10.64 -6.53 -16.13
C ALA A 254 12.12 -6.10 -16.03
N GLY A 255 12.58 -5.86 -14.79
CA GLY A 255 13.96 -5.47 -14.49
C GLY A 255 14.40 -4.17 -15.17
N ASN A 256 15.72 -3.96 -15.24
CA ASN A 256 16.33 -2.80 -15.87
C ASN A 256 17.34 -3.15 -16.99
N THR A 257 17.50 -4.44 -17.31
CA THR A 257 18.39 -4.89 -18.41
C THR A 257 17.68 -5.10 -19.73
N ALA A 258 16.37 -4.90 -19.81
CA ALA A 258 15.56 -5.02 -21.02
C ALA A 258 14.56 -3.85 -21.12
N SER A 259 14.21 -3.47 -22.35
CA SER A 259 13.14 -2.48 -22.56
C SER A 259 11.77 -3.15 -22.46
N LEU A 260 10.82 -2.50 -21.79
CA LEU A 260 9.43 -2.95 -21.77
C LEU A 260 8.89 -3.14 -23.20
N PRO A 261 8.09 -4.19 -23.48
CA PRO A 261 7.46 -5.13 -22.54
C PRO A 261 8.27 -6.42 -22.26
N ALA A 262 9.53 -6.51 -22.69
CA ALA A 262 10.35 -7.69 -22.48
C ALA A 262 10.68 -7.90 -20.99
N ALA A 263 10.86 -9.16 -20.60
CA ALA A 263 11.40 -9.50 -19.28
C ALA A 263 12.89 -9.15 -19.23
N GLY A 264 13.37 -8.73 -18.07
CA GLY A 264 14.75 -8.37 -17.82
C GLY A 264 15.14 -8.61 -16.37
N ASN A 265 16.45 -8.72 -16.15
CA ASN A 265 16.97 -8.80 -14.80
C ASN A 265 16.95 -7.40 -14.18
N GLN A 266 16.73 -7.31 -12.87
CA GLN A 266 17.08 -6.12 -12.11
C GLN A 266 18.52 -6.25 -11.65
N VAL A 267 19.39 -5.33 -12.08
CA VAL A 267 20.81 -5.30 -11.74
C VAL A 267 21.17 -3.96 -11.12
N TRP A 268 21.85 -3.99 -9.97
CA TRP A 268 22.43 -2.79 -9.37
C TRP A 268 23.74 -3.12 -8.68
N THR A 269 24.54 -2.09 -8.46
CA THR A 269 25.84 -2.21 -7.80
C THR A 269 25.89 -1.41 -6.51
N PHE A 270 26.79 -1.81 -5.62
CA PHE A 270 27.14 -1.05 -4.42
C PHE A 270 28.58 -1.38 -4.00
N THR A 271 29.23 -0.47 -3.28
CA THR A 271 30.60 -0.62 -2.79
C THR A 271 30.60 -0.63 -1.27
N THR A 272 31.22 -1.64 -0.69
CA THR A 272 31.36 -1.76 0.76
C THR A 272 32.44 -0.84 1.32
N GLY A 273 32.22 -0.36 2.54
CA GLY A 273 33.22 0.35 3.34
C GLY A 273 34.15 -0.61 4.09
N ALA A 274 34.83 -0.09 5.11
CA ALA A 274 35.76 -0.86 5.94
C ALA A 274 35.14 -1.43 7.23
N SER A 275 33.98 -0.92 7.65
CA SER A 275 33.39 -1.20 8.97
C SER A 275 32.09 -1.99 8.89
N THR A 276 31.82 -2.75 9.96
CA THR A 276 30.47 -3.23 10.28
C THR A 276 29.63 -2.09 10.82
N ASP A 277 28.33 -2.15 10.56
CA ASP A 277 27.37 -1.34 11.28
C ASP A 277 27.00 -2.04 12.59
N SER A 278 27.09 -1.27 13.67
CA SER A 278 26.83 -1.69 15.05
C SER A 278 25.90 -0.72 15.79
N ILE A 279 25.36 0.27 15.08
CA ILE A 279 24.44 1.25 15.63
C ILE A 279 23.07 0.59 15.65
N ALA A 280 22.40 0.64 16.81
CA ALA A 280 21.05 0.11 16.91
C ALA A 280 20.04 1.11 16.33
N PRO A 281 18.97 0.64 15.68
CA PRO A 281 17.92 1.52 15.18
C PRO A 281 17.17 2.19 16.33
N GLU A 282 16.68 3.41 16.09
CA GLU A 282 15.84 4.19 17.00
C GLU A 282 14.46 4.44 16.37
N VAL A 283 13.42 4.60 17.21
CA VAL A 283 12.10 5.07 16.77
C VAL A 283 12.06 6.59 16.91
N ILE A 284 12.09 7.30 15.78
CA ILE A 284 12.21 8.77 15.72
C ILE A 284 10.86 9.50 15.64
N ALA A 285 9.80 8.82 15.22
CA ALA A 285 8.44 9.35 15.22
C ALA A 285 7.41 8.24 15.40
N ILE A 286 6.29 8.56 16.05
CA ILE A 286 5.16 7.65 16.27
C ILE A 286 3.84 8.34 15.92
N SER A 287 2.86 7.55 15.49
CA SER A 287 1.48 7.98 15.31
C SER A 287 0.53 6.85 15.76
N PRO A 288 -0.54 7.13 16.50
CA PRO A 288 -0.83 8.40 17.19
C PRO A 288 0.31 8.79 18.14
N VAL A 289 0.36 10.07 18.52
CA VAL A 289 1.35 10.52 19.52
C VAL A 289 1.03 9.88 20.88
N ASP A 290 2.03 9.85 21.77
CA ASP A 290 1.83 9.25 23.08
C ASP A 290 0.79 10.02 23.91
N ALA A 291 -0.06 9.27 24.61
CA ALA A 291 -1.23 9.72 25.35
C ALA A 291 -2.28 10.47 24.51
N ASP A 292 -2.30 10.33 23.19
CA ASP A 292 -3.33 10.93 22.34
C ASP A 292 -4.72 10.39 22.72
N THR A 293 -5.73 11.26 22.71
CA THR A 293 -7.09 10.91 23.13
C THR A 293 -8.08 11.20 22.02
N ALA A 294 -9.17 10.43 21.99
CA ALA A 294 -10.19 10.56 20.96
C ALA A 294 -9.67 10.34 19.52
N VAL A 295 -8.66 9.48 19.37
CA VAL A 295 -8.11 9.08 18.07
C VAL A 295 -9.21 8.44 17.23
N CYS A 296 -9.22 8.82 15.97
CA CYS A 296 -10.25 8.44 15.02
C CYS A 296 -10.26 6.93 14.74
N SER A 297 -11.31 6.23 15.18
CA SER A 297 -11.39 4.76 15.17
C SER A 297 -11.30 4.15 13.76
N ALA A 298 -11.87 4.82 12.75
CA ALA A 298 -11.94 4.35 11.35
C ALA A 298 -10.65 4.59 10.54
N THR A 299 -9.72 5.44 11.03
CA THR A 299 -8.48 5.81 10.35
C THR A 299 -7.24 5.70 11.22
N ALA A 300 -7.34 5.07 12.40
CA ALA A 300 -6.22 4.86 13.32
C ALA A 300 -5.14 3.99 12.65
N SER A 301 -4.30 4.61 11.85
CA SER A 301 -3.05 4.04 11.35
C SER A 301 -2.02 4.21 12.45
N VAL A 302 -1.69 3.10 13.09
CA VAL A 302 -0.64 3.07 14.10
C VAL A 302 0.67 2.90 13.37
N SER A 303 1.61 3.81 13.53
CA SER A 303 2.89 3.77 12.80
C SER A 303 4.07 4.23 13.64
N ALA A 304 5.26 3.78 13.24
CA ALA A 304 6.54 4.14 13.82
C ALA A 304 7.55 4.38 12.68
N THR A 305 8.30 5.49 12.76
CA THR A 305 9.38 5.82 11.83
C THR A 305 10.73 5.51 12.48
N PHE A 306 11.62 4.85 11.75
CA PHE A 306 12.94 4.44 12.23
C PHE A 306 14.07 5.37 11.77
N SER A 307 15.16 5.42 12.53
CA SER A 307 16.37 6.22 12.24
C SER A 307 17.15 5.74 11.03
N GLU A 308 16.91 4.52 10.56
CA GLU A 308 17.70 3.81 9.55
C GLU A 308 16.88 2.71 8.86
N ASP A 309 17.50 2.02 7.90
CA ASP A 309 16.85 0.99 7.11
C ASP A 309 16.66 -0.31 7.89
N MET A 310 15.40 -0.70 8.07
CA MET A 310 15.02 -1.89 8.84
C MET A 310 14.94 -3.17 8.01
N ASP A 311 15.26 -4.31 8.64
CA ASP A 311 14.93 -5.62 8.10
C ASP A 311 13.44 -5.89 8.24
N ALA A 312 12.72 -5.77 7.12
CA ALA A 312 11.28 -5.98 7.06
C ALA A 312 10.82 -7.35 7.58
N ALA A 313 11.67 -8.39 7.55
CA ALA A 313 11.33 -9.71 8.08
C ALA A 313 11.22 -9.73 9.62
N THR A 314 11.84 -8.77 10.29
CA THR A 314 11.77 -8.62 11.76
C THR A 314 10.62 -7.74 12.22
N ILE A 315 9.93 -7.05 11.29
CA ILE A 315 8.78 -6.19 11.59
C ILE A 315 7.51 -6.98 11.32
N THR A 316 6.99 -7.59 12.37
CA THR A 316 5.81 -8.46 12.33
C THR A 316 4.83 -8.07 13.42
N THR A 317 3.66 -8.70 13.50
CA THR A 317 2.71 -8.47 14.60
C THR A 317 3.24 -8.91 15.97
N SER A 318 4.33 -9.70 16.04
CA SER A 318 4.97 -10.05 17.32
C SER A 318 5.98 -9.01 17.79
N SER A 319 6.59 -8.24 16.88
CA SER A 319 7.58 -7.21 17.21
C SER A 319 7.04 -5.79 17.10
N PHE A 320 5.95 -5.58 16.38
CA PHE A 320 5.11 -4.38 16.40
C PHE A 320 3.68 -4.83 16.72
N SER A 321 3.30 -4.70 17.98
CA SER A 321 1.99 -5.11 18.47
C SER A 321 1.17 -3.92 18.94
N VAL A 322 -0.15 -4.00 18.74
CA VAL A 322 -1.14 -3.08 19.29
C VAL A 322 -2.07 -3.90 20.16
N THR A 323 -2.32 -3.48 21.40
CA THR A 323 -3.12 -4.22 22.38
C THR A 323 -4.22 -3.35 22.98
N ASP A 324 -5.39 -3.95 23.23
CA ASP A 324 -6.56 -3.36 23.90
C ASP A 324 -6.76 -4.10 25.22
N GLY A 325 -6.53 -3.42 26.35
CA GLY A 325 -6.59 -4.06 27.68
C GLY A 325 -5.66 -5.28 27.82
N GLY A 326 -4.52 -5.28 27.11
CA GLY A 326 -3.55 -6.38 27.09
C GLY A 326 -3.87 -7.51 26.09
N VAL A 327 -4.99 -7.44 25.37
CA VAL A 327 -5.33 -8.37 24.29
C VAL A 327 -4.85 -7.82 22.96
N ALA A 328 -4.14 -8.61 22.17
CA ALA A 328 -3.66 -8.18 20.84
C ALA A 328 -4.83 -7.81 19.91
N ALA A 329 -4.78 -6.61 19.35
CA ALA A 329 -5.68 -6.17 18.30
C ALA A 329 -5.38 -6.95 17.00
N ALA A 330 -6.41 -7.43 16.33
CA ALA A 330 -6.25 -8.11 15.04
C ALA A 330 -5.85 -7.09 13.97
N GLY A 331 -4.71 -7.35 13.31
CA GLY A 331 -4.19 -6.51 12.25
C GLY A 331 -3.00 -7.13 11.55
N SER A 332 -2.49 -6.42 10.54
CA SER A 332 -1.25 -6.74 9.86
C SER A 332 -0.25 -5.60 10.05
N VAL A 333 1.04 -5.90 9.92
CA VAL A 333 2.10 -4.90 9.94
C VAL A 333 2.80 -4.91 8.59
N SER A 334 3.08 -3.73 8.05
CA SER A 334 3.91 -3.53 6.87
C SER A 334 5.01 -2.52 7.17
N TYR A 335 6.06 -2.53 6.35
CA TYR A 335 7.17 -1.59 6.44
C TYR A 335 7.45 -1.00 5.05
N ASN A 336 7.57 0.33 4.98
CA ASN A 336 7.97 1.06 3.79
C ASN A 336 9.44 1.46 3.92
N ALA A 337 10.30 0.83 3.13
CA ALA A 337 11.73 1.05 3.17
C ALA A 337 12.16 2.47 2.75
N LEU A 338 11.43 3.11 1.84
CA LEU A 338 11.78 4.47 1.37
C LEU A 338 11.53 5.53 2.45
N THR A 339 10.43 5.39 3.20
CA THR A 339 10.07 6.33 4.26
C THR A 339 10.55 5.89 5.64
N ARG A 340 11.07 4.66 5.77
CA ARG A 340 11.43 3.99 7.03
C ARG A 340 10.28 3.92 8.03
N VAL A 341 9.05 3.76 7.52
CA VAL A 341 7.83 3.72 8.35
C VAL A 341 7.28 2.31 8.42
N ALA A 342 7.16 1.76 9.63
CA ALA A 342 6.32 0.60 9.88
C ALA A 342 4.89 1.06 10.22
N THR A 343 3.89 0.35 9.70
CA THR A 343 2.47 0.65 9.90
C THR A 343 1.73 -0.61 10.31
N PHE A 344 0.99 -0.54 11.41
CA PHE A 344 -0.02 -1.51 11.80
C PHE A 344 -1.38 -1.09 11.21
N ALA A 345 -1.98 -2.00 10.45
CA ALA A 345 -3.30 -1.85 9.85
C ALA A 345 -4.28 -2.84 10.52
N PRO A 346 -5.32 -2.37 11.22
CA PRO A 346 -6.35 -3.23 11.79
C PRO A 346 -7.05 -4.07 10.72
N THR A 347 -7.41 -5.33 11.03
CA THR A 347 -8.12 -6.21 10.08
C THR A 347 -9.58 -5.79 9.89
N ALA A 348 -10.18 -5.20 10.92
CA ALA A 348 -11.56 -4.70 10.82
C ALA A 348 -11.60 -3.48 9.90
N ALA A 349 -12.50 -3.49 8.92
CA ALA A 349 -12.70 -2.38 7.98
C ALA A 349 -13.15 -1.07 8.67
N THR A 350 -13.71 -1.19 9.88
CA THR A 350 -14.07 -0.07 10.76
C THR A 350 -12.89 0.45 11.59
N GLY A 351 -11.68 -0.09 11.37
CA GLY A 351 -10.47 0.22 12.11
C GLY A 351 -10.46 -0.35 13.54
N LEU A 352 -9.77 0.33 14.45
CA LEU A 352 -9.75 -0.06 15.86
C LEU A 352 -11.09 0.30 16.52
N PRO A 353 -11.69 -0.57 17.35
CA PRO A 353 -12.92 -0.23 18.09
C PRO A 353 -12.90 1.14 18.80
N ALA A 354 -14.05 1.81 18.78
CA ALA A 354 -14.28 3.07 19.49
C ALA A 354 -14.31 2.89 21.02
N ASP A 355 -14.05 3.97 21.76
CA ASP A 355 -14.02 4.02 23.23
C ASP A 355 -13.07 3.00 23.87
N ARG A 356 -11.89 2.81 23.27
CA ARG A 356 -10.88 1.87 23.75
C ARG A 356 -9.53 2.54 23.98
N GLY A 357 -8.79 2.05 24.97
CA GLY A 357 -7.39 2.39 25.20
C GLY A 357 -6.48 1.36 24.55
N TYR A 358 -5.57 1.82 23.69
CA TYR A 358 -4.59 0.99 23.02
C TYR A 358 -3.18 1.25 23.54
N VAL A 359 -2.43 0.18 23.72
CA VAL A 359 -0.99 0.21 23.99
C VAL A 359 -0.27 -0.39 22.80
N VAL A 360 0.69 0.36 22.26
CA VAL A 360 1.52 -0.06 21.14
C VAL A 360 2.91 -0.39 21.67
N THR A 361 3.48 -1.49 21.19
CA THR A 361 4.82 -1.94 21.55
C THR A 361 5.62 -2.27 20.31
N ILE A 362 6.77 -1.59 20.13
CA ILE A 362 7.86 -2.03 19.27
C ILE A 362 8.88 -2.75 20.15
N ALA A 363 8.97 -4.06 19.99
CA ALA A 363 9.84 -4.92 20.77
C ALA A 363 11.31 -4.67 20.43
N ALA A 364 12.13 -4.67 21.48
CA ALA A 364 13.59 -4.58 21.43
C ALA A 364 14.25 -5.95 21.58
N GLY A 365 15.58 -5.98 21.45
CA GLY A 365 16.39 -7.17 21.71
C GLY A 365 16.30 -8.24 20.63
N SER A 366 16.74 -9.46 20.95
CA SER A 366 17.01 -10.50 19.95
C SER A 366 15.78 -10.99 19.17
N THR A 367 14.58 -10.85 19.73
CA THR A 367 13.29 -11.19 19.11
C THR A 367 12.51 -9.96 18.62
N GLY A 368 13.09 -8.76 18.78
CA GLY A 368 12.51 -7.49 18.38
C GLY A 368 12.79 -7.12 16.92
N VAL A 369 12.52 -5.86 16.59
CA VAL A 369 12.86 -5.28 15.29
C VAL A 369 14.37 -5.08 15.16
N LYS A 370 14.91 -5.30 13.97
CA LYS A 370 16.34 -5.15 13.66
C LYS A 370 16.56 -4.39 12.36
N ASP A 371 17.69 -3.71 12.26
CA ASP A 371 18.16 -3.13 11.00
C ASP A 371 18.65 -4.20 10.00
N LEU A 372 19.06 -3.76 8.81
CA LEU A 372 19.66 -4.65 7.79
C LEU A 372 21.04 -5.21 8.18
N ALA A 373 21.73 -4.59 9.13
CA ALA A 373 23.01 -5.07 9.67
C ALA A 373 22.84 -6.12 10.80
N GLY A 374 21.60 -6.30 11.28
CA GLY A 374 21.22 -7.23 12.33
C GLY A 374 21.24 -6.63 13.74
N ASN A 375 21.46 -5.31 13.91
CA ASN A 375 21.39 -4.69 15.23
C ASN A 375 19.94 -4.57 15.66
N ALA A 376 19.64 -5.01 16.88
CA ALA A 376 18.31 -4.92 17.43
C ALA A 376 18.05 -3.54 18.04
N LEU A 377 16.81 -3.08 17.96
CA LEU A 377 16.35 -1.92 18.74
C LEU A 377 16.78 -2.10 20.21
N ALA A 378 17.48 -1.10 20.75
CA ALA A 378 18.15 -1.22 22.04
C ALA A 378 17.17 -1.28 23.21
N THR A 379 16.10 -0.47 23.16
CA THR A 379 15.06 -0.40 24.20
C THR A 379 13.69 -0.40 23.53
N ALA A 380 12.75 -1.17 24.08
CA ALA A 380 11.42 -1.28 23.50
C ALA A 380 10.72 0.09 23.51
N ARG A 381 10.07 0.43 22.40
CA ARG A 381 9.26 1.65 22.32
C ARG A 381 7.82 1.29 22.68
N ILE A 382 7.31 1.87 23.75
CA ILE A 382 5.94 1.67 24.23
C ILE A 382 5.25 3.03 24.30
N TRP A 383 4.04 3.13 23.78
CA TRP A 383 3.19 4.31 23.94
C TRP A 383 1.72 3.91 23.97
N ALA A 384 0.86 4.82 24.44
CA ALA A 384 -0.57 4.58 24.53
C ALA A 384 -1.37 5.68 23.82
N PHE A 385 -2.58 5.34 23.38
CA PHE A 385 -3.58 6.30 22.91
C PHE A 385 -4.99 5.76 23.16
N SER A 386 -6.02 6.61 23.09
CA SER A 386 -7.42 6.16 23.15
C SER A 386 -8.20 6.55 21.91
N THR A 387 -9.12 5.68 21.48
CA THR A 387 -10.09 5.99 20.42
C THR A 387 -11.28 6.76 20.98
N GLY A 388 -11.89 7.62 20.16
CA GLY A 388 -13.06 8.41 20.56
C GLY A 388 -14.31 7.56 20.84
N VAL A 389 -15.25 8.11 21.61
CA VAL A 389 -16.53 7.47 21.97
C VAL A 389 -17.48 7.25 20.78
N THR A 390 -17.27 7.99 19.70
CA THR A 390 -17.99 7.84 18.44
C THR A 390 -17.01 7.31 17.41
N SER A 391 -17.36 6.23 16.72
CA SER A 391 -16.61 5.83 15.54
C SER A 391 -16.64 7.00 14.56
N CYS A 392 -15.48 7.51 14.16
CA CYS A 392 -15.43 8.45 13.05
C CYS A 392 -16.23 7.85 11.91
N GLY A 393 -17.19 8.61 11.39
CA GLY A 393 -17.99 8.18 10.25
C GLY A 393 -17.07 7.61 9.18
N THR A 394 -17.52 6.56 8.51
CA THR A 394 -16.90 5.96 7.34
C THR A 394 -16.12 7.01 6.57
N LEU A 395 -14.82 6.79 6.32
CA LEU A 395 -14.02 7.59 5.39
C LEU A 395 -14.93 7.99 4.24
N VAL A 396 -15.10 9.29 4.03
CA VAL A 396 -15.79 9.78 2.84
C VAL A 396 -14.94 9.33 1.67
N THR A 397 -15.28 8.19 1.08
CA THR A 397 -14.48 7.60 0.01
C THR A 397 -14.56 8.45 -1.26
N THR A 398 -15.51 9.40 -1.34
CA THR A 398 -15.52 10.56 -2.26
C THR A 398 -16.60 11.58 -1.84
N VAL A 399 -16.29 12.88 -1.82
CA VAL A 399 -17.33 13.93 -1.90
C VAL A 399 -17.77 14.00 -3.35
N ASP A 400 -18.97 13.53 -3.66
CA ASP A 400 -19.51 13.60 -5.01
C ASP A 400 -19.95 15.05 -5.33
N LEU A 401 -19.36 15.61 -6.38
CA LEU A 401 -19.67 16.96 -6.86
C LEU A 401 -20.76 16.97 -7.93
N GLY A 402 -21.22 15.80 -8.40
CA GLY A 402 -22.18 15.70 -9.49
C GLY A 402 -21.76 16.52 -10.71
N SER A 403 -22.69 17.29 -11.26
CA SER A 403 -22.42 18.17 -12.41
C SER A 403 -21.45 19.32 -12.10
N ALA A 404 -21.28 19.71 -10.83
CA ALA A 404 -20.32 20.71 -10.41
C ALA A 404 -18.86 20.27 -10.64
N ALA A 405 -18.60 18.96 -10.78
CA ALA A 405 -17.27 18.43 -11.08
C ALA A 405 -16.68 18.98 -12.39
N SER A 406 -17.52 19.38 -13.35
CA SER A 406 -17.06 19.92 -14.63
C SER A 406 -16.63 21.40 -14.59
N PHE A 407 -16.84 22.09 -13.47
CA PHE A 407 -16.58 23.53 -13.35
C PHE A 407 -15.25 23.82 -12.64
N GLY A 408 -14.42 24.68 -13.24
CA GLY A 408 -13.24 25.24 -12.59
C GLY A 408 -13.59 26.42 -11.68
N ALA A 409 -14.55 27.25 -12.10
CA ALA A 409 -15.06 28.38 -11.32
C ALA A 409 -16.59 28.49 -11.40
N PHE A 410 -17.25 28.72 -10.27
CA PHE A 410 -18.70 28.91 -10.21
C PHE A 410 -19.06 30.03 -9.25
N GLY A 411 -19.72 31.08 -9.74
CA GLY A 411 -20.08 32.27 -8.95
C GLY A 411 -21.59 32.44 -8.82
N GLY A 412 -22.18 31.74 -7.85
CA GLY A 412 -23.55 31.82 -7.35
C GLY A 412 -24.56 32.62 -8.17
N ALA A 413 -25.26 33.54 -7.51
CA ALA A 413 -26.16 34.51 -8.17
C ALA A 413 -25.49 35.88 -8.39
N ALA A 414 -24.24 36.05 -7.92
CA ALA A 414 -23.48 37.29 -8.05
C ALA A 414 -22.47 37.29 -9.22
N GLY A 415 -22.31 36.17 -9.94
CA GLY A 415 -21.46 36.07 -11.13
C GLY A 415 -19.98 35.81 -10.84
N VAL A 416 -19.17 35.87 -11.89
CA VAL A 416 -17.71 35.64 -11.84
C VAL A 416 -17.00 36.80 -12.51
N THR A 417 -16.08 37.44 -11.80
CA THR A 417 -15.39 38.65 -12.31
C THR A 417 -13.90 38.42 -12.43
N ASN A 418 -13.32 38.84 -13.54
CA ASN A 418 -11.87 38.89 -13.75
C ASN A 418 -11.39 40.33 -13.96
N GLN A 419 -10.24 40.66 -13.37
CA GLN A 419 -9.51 41.91 -13.58
C GLN A 419 -8.05 41.70 -14.02
N GLY A 420 -7.69 40.48 -14.46
CA GLY A 420 -6.36 40.16 -14.99
C GLY A 420 -6.37 39.83 -16.47
N ILE A 421 -5.21 39.91 -17.12
CA ILE A 421 -5.01 39.57 -18.54
C ILE A 421 -4.39 38.18 -18.73
N ASN A 422 -3.93 37.54 -17.65
CA ASN A 422 -3.32 36.22 -17.66
C ASN A 422 -4.19 35.18 -16.92
N THR A 423 -5.47 35.48 -16.71
CA THR A 423 -6.39 34.54 -16.05
C THR A 423 -6.78 33.42 -17.01
N VAL A 424 -6.66 32.17 -16.56
CA VAL A 424 -7.06 30.97 -17.31
C VAL A 424 -7.84 30.06 -16.40
N VAL A 425 -9.05 29.68 -16.81
CA VAL A 425 -9.91 28.74 -16.10
C VAL A 425 -10.00 27.43 -16.87
N GLY A 426 -9.45 26.36 -16.31
CA GLY A 426 -9.65 24.99 -16.81
C GLY A 426 -11.04 24.45 -16.47
N GLY A 427 -11.70 23.83 -17.45
CA GLY A 427 -13.08 23.36 -17.30
C GLY A 427 -14.11 24.47 -17.52
N ASN A 428 -15.36 24.18 -17.15
CA ASN A 428 -16.47 25.11 -17.34
C ASN A 428 -16.43 26.27 -16.32
N LEU A 429 -17.03 27.39 -16.69
CA LEU A 429 -17.30 28.51 -15.79
C LEU A 429 -18.82 28.70 -15.68
N GLY A 430 -19.33 28.97 -14.47
CA GLY A 430 -20.78 28.97 -14.23
C GLY A 430 -21.28 30.10 -13.34
N SER A 431 -22.53 30.51 -13.57
CA SER A 431 -23.32 31.32 -12.64
C SER A 431 -24.81 31.04 -12.83
N THR A 432 -25.57 31.08 -11.74
CA THR A 432 -27.05 31.04 -11.80
C THR A 432 -27.66 32.40 -12.18
N ALA A 433 -26.83 33.43 -12.35
CA ALA A 433 -27.26 34.76 -12.76
C ALA A 433 -27.20 34.97 -14.28
N ALA A 434 -27.65 36.14 -14.73
CA ALA A 434 -27.48 36.58 -16.11
C ALA A 434 -25.99 36.66 -16.50
N CYS A 435 -25.67 36.34 -17.75
CA CYS A 435 -24.29 36.39 -18.25
C CYS A 435 -23.63 37.77 -18.18
N SER A 436 -24.40 38.85 -18.02
CA SER A 436 -23.88 40.21 -17.79
C SER A 436 -23.10 40.34 -16.48
N LEU A 437 -23.29 39.42 -15.52
CA LEU A 437 -22.51 39.36 -14.27
C LEU A 437 -21.26 38.49 -14.38
N ILE A 438 -21.00 37.91 -15.55
CA ILE A 438 -19.70 37.31 -15.87
C ILE A 438 -18.92 38.37 -16.65
N THR A 439 -17.78 38.81 -16.10
CA THR A 439 -17.04 39.95 -16.65
C THR A 439 -15.56 39.63 -16.79
N GLY A 440 -14.97 40.02 -17.92
CA GLY A 440 -13.54 39.82 -18.19
C GLY A 440 -13.19 38.40 -18.62
N PHE A 441 -14.10 37.69 -19.29
CA PHE A 441 -13.85 36.33 -19.75
C PHE A 441 -14.25 36.14 -21.20
N HIS A 442 -13.67 35.11 -21.83
CA HIS A 442 -14.14 34.54 -23.07
C HIS A 442 -14.00 33.03 -23.04
N ASP A 443 -14.88 32.36 -23.75
CA ASP A 443 -14.71 30.96 -24.16
C ASP A 443 -14.44 30.88 -25.66
N ALA A 444 -14.49 29.67 -26.23
CA ALA A 444 -14.26 29.47 -27.66
C ALA A 444 -15.31 30.14 -28.57
N SER A 445 -16.48 30.50 -28.04
CA SER A 445 -17.62 30.99 -28.82
C SER A 445 -17.96 32.46 -28.55
N ASN A 446 -17.78 32.93 -27.31
CA ASN A 446 -18.31 34.21 -26.85
C ASN A 446 -17.33 34.96 -25.94
N ALA A 447 -17.46 36.29 -25.94
CA ALA A 447 -16.79 37.20 -25.01
C ALA A 447 -17.80 37.80 -24.02
N TYR A 448 -17.38 37.96 -22.77
CA TYR A 448 -18.21 38.38 -21.65
C TYR A 448 -17.59 39.61 -20.97
N THR A 449 -18.10 40.79 -21.32
CA THR A 449 -17.71 42.11 -20.77
C THR A 449 -16.19 42.26 -20.67
N GLN A 450 -15.49 42.03 -21.79
CA GLN A 450 -14.03 42.12 -21.87
C GLN A 450 -13.56 43.52 -22.26
N THR A 451 -12.40 43.87 -21.74
CA THR A 451 -11.60 45.05 -22.05
C THR A 451 -10.15 44.60 -22.24
N PRO A 452 -9.27 45.45 -22.78
CA PRO A 452 -7.84 45.13 -22.87
C PRO A 452 -7.16 44.84 -21.52
N LEU A 453 -7.78 45.19 -20.39
CA LEU A 453 -7.21 45.06 -19.04
C LEU A 453 -7.74 43.84 -18.25
N ASN A 454 -8.68 43.07 -18.80
CA ASN A 454 -9.28 41.94 -18.08
C ASN A 454 -9.59 40.73 -18.99
N ILE A 455 -8.63 40.31 -19.80
CA ILE A 455 -8.81 39.20 -20.75
C ILE A 455 -8.54 37.87 -20.04
N GLY A 456 -9.58 37.21 -19.53
CA GLY A 456 -9.50 35.85 -18.98
C GLY A 456 -9.98 34.80 -19.98
N ALA A 457 -9.27 33.68 -20.12
CA ALA A 457 -9.65 32.56 -20.97
C ALA A 457 -10.34 31.46 -20.18
N VAL A 458 -11.40 30.85 -20.74
CA VAL A 458 -12.06 29.67 -20.19
C VAL A 458 -11.90 28.49 -21.16
N ASN A 459 -11.23 27.44 -20.70
CA ASN A 459 -10.98 26.20 -21.45
C ASN A 459 -12.12 25.20 -21.22
N GLY A 460 -13.34 25.66 -21.49
CA GLY A 460 -14.61 24.98 -21.31
C GLY A 460 -15.75 25.89 -21.79
N SER A 461 -16.99 25.61 -21.40
CA SER A 461 -18.12 26.49 -21.72
C SER A 461 -18.46 27.43 -20.57
N ILE A 462 -18.95 28.63 -20.90
CA ILE A 462 -19.51 29.56 -19.92
C ILE A 462 -21.03 29.36 -19.82
N ASN A 463 -21.51 28.90 -18.66
CA ASN A 463 -22.90 28.54 -18.41
C ASN A 463 -23.57 29.56 -17.48
N CYS A 464 -24.48 30.37 -18.03
CA CYS A 464 -25.18 31.44 -17.32
C CYS A 464 -26.56 31.72 -17.92
N GLY A 465 -27.35 32.54 -17.24
CA GLY A 465 -28.70 32.91 -17.62
C GLY A 465 -28.81 33.97 -18.71
N PRO A 466 -29.99 34.07 -19.36
CA PRO A 466 -30.25 35.08 -20.39
C PRO A 466 -30.10 36.50 -19.85
N PRO A 467 -29.89 37.51 -20.73
CA PRO A 467 -29.92 37.44 -22.19
C PRO A 467 -28.65 36.83 -22.81
N ALA A 468 -28.62 36.73 -24.15
CA ALA A 468 -27.46 36.25 -24.92
C ALA A 468 -26.16 36.94 -24.46
N PRO A 469 -25.03 36.21 -24.34
CA PRO A 469 -24.80 34.82 -24.79
C PRO A 469 -25.51 33.73 -23.97
N GLY A 470 -26.10 34.09 -22.83
CA GLY A 470 -26.85 33.16 -21.99
C GLY A 470 -28.18 32.73 -22.58
N THR A 471 -28.59 31.53 -22.23
CA THR A 471 -29.85 30.91 -22.64
C THR A 471 -30.51 30.24 -21.44
N SER A 472 -31.77 29.85 -21.59
CA SER A 472 -32.43 29.00 -20.58
C SER A 472 -31.74 27.65 -20.40
N THR A 473 -31.12 27.11 -21.45
CA THR A 473 -30.39 25.83 -21.40
C THR A 473 -29.12 25.95 -20.59
N THR A 474 -28.29 26.96 -20.85
CA THR A 474 -27.07 27.22 -20.09
C THR A 474 -27.37 27.59 -18.63
N LEU A 475 -28.50 28.27 -18.38
CA LEU A 475 -29.00 28.51 -17.02
C LEU A 475 -29.34 27.20 -16.30
N ALA A 476 -30.04 26.27 -16.96
CA ALA A 476 -30.42 24.99 -16.36
C ALA A 476 -29.20 24.16 -15.94
N ILE A 477 -28.15 24.14 -16.78
CA ILE A 477 -26.86 23.51 -16.44
C ILE A 477 -26.26 24.15 -15.19
N ALA A 478 -26.21 25.49 -15.13
CA ALA A 478 -25.66 26.20 -13.98
C ALA A 478 -26.49 26.00 -12.70
N VAL A 479 -27.82 25.95 -12.80
CA VAL A 479 -28.71 25.68 -11.67
C VAL A 479 -28.48 24.28 -11.11
N GLN A 480 -28.34 23.26 -11.96
CA GLN A 480 -28.05 21.90 -11.51
C GLN A 480 -26.67 21.82 -10.85
N ALA A 481 -25.64 22.43 -11.45
CA ALA A 481 -24.30 22.46 -10.87
C ALA A 481 -24.27 23.13 -9.49
N ARG A 482 -25.03 24.22 -9.29
CA ARG A 482 -25.18 24.88 -7.99
C ARG A 482 -25.89 23.99 -6.96
N ALA A 483 -26.87 23.21 -7.39
CA ALA A 483 -27.58 22.27 -6.51
C ALA A 483 -26.67 21.13 -6.07
N ASP A 484 -25.91 20.54 -6.99
CA ASP A 484 -24.96 19.46 -6.68
C ASP A 484 -23.81 19.97 -5.78
N ALA A 485 -23.28 21.16 -6.04
CA ALA A 485 -22.30 21.80 -5.16
C ALA A 485 -22.85 22.09 -3.76
N GLN A 486 -24.13 22.47 -3.65
CA GLN A 486 -24.80 22.65 -2.36
C GLN A 486 -24.94 21.32 -1.61
N ALA A 487 -25.26 20.23 -2.33
CA ALA A 487 -25.35 18.89 -1.74
C ALA A 487 -23.97 18.45 -1.21
N ALA A 488 -22.91 18.64 -2.00
CA ALA A 488 -21.53 18.39 -1.58
C ALA A 488 -21.13 19.22 -0.35
N TYR A 489 -21.48 20.51 -0.32
CA TYR A 489 -21.26 21.37 0.84
C TYR A 489 -21.96 20.84 2.10
N ASN A 490 -23.25 20.50 1.99
CA ASN A 490 -24.03 19.98 3.11
C ASN A 490 -23.48 18.63 3.60
N LEU A 491 -23.04 17.77 2.68
CA LEU A 491 -22.36 16.52 3.01
C LEU A 491 -21.11 16.79 3.84
N MET A 492 -20.26 17.71 3.38
CA MET A 492 -19.03 18.08 4.08
C MET A 492 -19.32 18.68 5.46
N VAL A 493 -20.34 19.55 5.60
CA VAL A 493 -20.76 20.09 6.91
C VAL A 493 -21.24 18.99 7.85
N ALA A 494 -21.92 17.97 7.33
CA ALA A 494 -22.47 16.87 8.13
C ALA A 494 -21.41 15.84 8.58
N LEU A 495 -20.18 15.92 8.07
CA LEU A 495 -19.12 15.02 8.53
C LEU A 495 -18.80 15.28 10.00
N PRO A 496 -18.52 14.21 10.77
CA PRO A 496 -18.05 14.37 12.14
C PRO A 496 -16.85 15.33 12.21
N PRO A 497 -16.84 16.26 13.17
CA PRO A 497 -15.72 17.17 13.34
C PRO A 497 -14.40 16.41 13.52
N GLY A 498 -13.38 16.88 12.82
CA GLY A 498 -12.01 16.40 12.92
C GLY A 498 -11.16 17.19 13.91
N THR A 499 -9.86 16.89 13.93
CA THR A 499 -8.90 17.58 14.79
C THR A 499 -8.53 18.96 14.25
N ASP A 500 -8.07 19.84 15.14
CA ASP A 500 -7.55 21.19 14.82
C ASP A 500 -6.08 21.32 15.25
N PRO A 501 -5.14 20.68 14.54
CA PRO A 501 -3.76 20.51 15.02
C PRO A 501 -2.96 21.81 15.17
N GLY A 502 -3.41 22.91 14.57
CA GLY A 502 -2.77 24.22 14.69
C GLY A 502 -3.69 25.33 15.17
N ALA A 503 -4.82 24.98 15.80
CA ALA A 503 -5.79 25.95 16.31
C ALA A 503 -6.22 26.98 15.24
N GLY A 504 -6.56 26.50 14.05
CA GLY A 504 -6.90 27.30 12.88
C GLY A 504 -5.71 27.66 11.98
N GLN A 505 -4.46 27.55 12.43
CA GLN A 505 -3.29 27.73 11.57
C GLN A 505 -2.81 26.39 10.98
N LEU A 506 -2.89 26.24 9.67
CA LEU A 506 -2.45 25.05 8.94
C LEU A 506 -1.05 25.20 8.31
N GLY A 507 -0.54 26.43 8.20
CA GLY A 507 0.78 26.70 7.63
C GLY A 507 1.91 26.05 8.43
N GLY A 508 2.83 25.38 7.72
CA GLY A 508 3.96 24.65 8.31
C GLY A 508 3.62 23.24 8.79
N LEU A 509 2.37 22.80 8.67
CA LEU A 509 1.96 21.44 9.07
C LEU A 509 2.11 20.44 7.92
N VAL A 510 2.29 19.17 8.30
CA VAL A 510 2.15 18.00 7.42
C VAL A 510 0.95 17.18 7.90
N LEU A 511 -0.10 17.11 7.10
CA LEU A 511 -1.37 16.51 7.47
C LEU A 511 -1.61 15.20 6.73
N ALA A 512 -1.93 14.16 7.48
CA ALA A 512 -2.39 12.87 6.97
C ALA A 512 -3.84 12.98 6.44
N PRO A 513 -4.36 11.98 5.72
CA PRO A 513 -5.73 12.01 5.21
C PRO A 513 -6.75 12.01 6.36
N GLY A 514 -7.78 12.84 6.26
CA GLY A 514 -8.78 12.97 7.33
C GLY A 514 -9.71 14.17 7.20
N VAL A 515 -10.59 14.31 8.18
CA VAL A 515 -11.40 15.53 8.39
C VAL A 515 -10.66 16.42 9.38
N TYR A 516 -10.69 17.73 9.15
CA TYR A 516 -10.09 18.76 9.98
C TYR A 516 -11.11 19.87 10.21
N THR A 517 -11.32 20.28 11.45
CA THR A 517 -12.37 21.26 11.79
C THR A 517 -11.77 22.38 12.62
N SER A 518 -11.87 23.62 12.15
CA SER A 518 -11.34 24.76 12.88
C SER A 518 -12.20 25.05 14.11
N ALA A 519 -11.61 24.96 15.30
CA ALA A 519 -12.30 25.31 16.54
C ALA A 519 -12.59 26.82 16.62
N GLY A 520 -11.67 27.64 16.09
CA GLY A 520 -11.83 29.10 15.98
C GLY A 520 -12.75 29.55 14.84
N GLY A 521 -13.19 28.61 14.00
CA GLY A 521 -14.05 28.87 12.85
C GLY A 521 -13.31 29.41 11.62
N THR A 522 -11.99 29.54 11.64
CA THR A 522 -11.18 29.98 10.49
C THR A 522 -9.99 29.05 10.25
N PHE A 523 -9.63 28.84 8.99
CA PHE A 523 -8.35 28.23 8.62
C PHE A 523 -7.45 29.24 7.92
N ASP A 524 -6.19 29.28 8.35
CA ASP A 524 -5.15 30.13 7.78
C ASP A 524 -3.97 29.26 7.34
N VAL A 525 -3.43 29.51 6.16
CA VAL A 525 -2.15 28.98 5.67
C VAL A 525 -1.22 30.17 5.49
N THR A 526 -0.67 30.70 6.58
CA THR A 526 0.05 31.98 6.57
C THR A 526 1.45 31.91 7.22
N SER A 527 1.64 31.03 8.22
CA SER A 527 2.94 30.85 8.88
C SER A 527 3.96 30.05 8.06
N GLY A 528 3.51 29.25 7.09
CA GLY A 528 4.32 28.36 6.27
C GLY A 528 3.48 27.68 5.19
N ASP A 529 4.12 26.84 4.38
CA ASP A 529 3.40 25.99 3.42
C ASP A 529 2.71 24.85 4.17
N LEU A 530 1.51 24.47 3.73
CA LEU A 530 0.79 23.30 4.21
C LEU A 530 1.14 22.09 3.33
N THR A 531 1.49 20.96 3.92
CA THR A 531 1.74 19.71 3.18
C THR A 531 0.67 18.68 3.47
N LEU A 532 0.08 18.09 2.44
CA LEU A 532 -0.88 16.99 2.53
C LEU A 532 -0.21 15.70 2.07
N ASP A 533 -0.11 14.74 2.98
CA ASP A 533 0.65 13.50 2.79
C ASP A 533 -0.30 12.30 2.70
N ALA A 534 -0.43 11.74 1.49
CA ALA A 534 -1.25 10.56 1.25
C ALA A 534 -0.70 9.26 1.85
N LYS A 535 0.54 9.25 2.35
CA LYS A 535 1.21 8.06 2.89
C LYS A 535 1.21 6.87 1.93
N GLY A 536 1.27 7.13 0.62
CA GLY A 536 1.24 6.12 -0.44
C GLY A 536 -0.16 5.69 -0.91
N ASN A 537 -1.23 6.24 -0.32
CA ASN A 537 -2.60 5.95 -0.73
C ASN A 537 -3.12 6.97 -1.74
N ALA A 538 -3.19 6.61 -3.01
CA ALA A 538 -3.72 7.49 -4.05
C ALA A 538 -5.19 7.90 -3.84
N ASN A 539 -5.96 7.11 -3.08
CA ASN A 539 -7.35 7.39 -2.74
C ASN A 539 -7.50 8.14 -1.41
N ALA A 540 -6.40 8.61 -0.82
CA ALA A 540 -6.42 9.47 0.35
C ALA A 540 -7.26 10.73 0.09
N ALA A 541 -8.05 11.13 1.09
CA ALA A 541 -8.93 12.29 1.02
C ALA A 541 -8.76 13.20 2.24
N TRP A 542 -8.98 14.50 2.02
CA TRP A 542 -8.96 15.54 3.04
C TRP A 542 -10.23 16.36 2.96
N VAL A 543 -10.87 16.60 4.11
CA VAL A 543 -11.97 17.56 4.23
C VAL A 543 -11.65 18.56 5.31
N PHE A 544 -11.56 19.83 4.94
CA PHE A 544 -11.37 20.95 5.86
C PHE A 544 -12.70 21.65 6.08
N GLN A 545 -13.17 21.69 7.32
CA GLN A 545 -14.39 22.35 7.75
C GLN A 545 -14.04 23.65 8.49
N SER A 546 -14.38 24.79 7.91
CA SER A 546 -14.27 26.11 8.52
C SER A 546 -15.65 26.73 8.64
N ALA A 547 -16.02 27.19 9.84
CA ALA A 547 -17.31 27.82 10.06
C ALA A 547 -17.42 29.23 9.46
N SER A 548 -16.29 29.89 9.16
CA SER A 548 -16.22 31.27 8.69
C SER A 548 -15.32 31.41 7.47
N ALA A 549 -13.99 31.37 7.62
CA ALA A 549 -13.08 31.81 6.56
C ALA A 549 -11.95 30.81 6.27
N LEU A 550 -11.39 30.93 5.07
CA LEU A 550 -10.13 30.32 4.67
C LEU A 550 -9.22 31.41 4.09
N THR A 551 -8.01 31.56 4.61
CA THR A 551 -6.98 32.47 4.07
C THR A 551 -5.74 31.68 3.67
N VAL A 552 -5.26 31.84 2.43
CA VAL A 552 -4.00 31.24 1.98
C VAL A 552 -3.04 32.33 1.54
N GLY A 553 -1.91 32.44 2.24
CA GLY A 553 -0.93 33.49 2.05
C GLY A 553 -1.26 34.78 2.78
N LEU A 554 -0.32 35.70 2.72
CA LEU A 554 -0.47 37.10 3.14
C LEU A 554 0.08 38.00 2.04
N GLN A 555 -0.18 39.31 2.12
CA GLN A 555 0.36 40.28 1.18
C GLN A 555 1.89 40.15 1.08
N ALA A 556 2.42 40.06 -0.14
CA ALA A 556 3.85 39.85 -0.44
C ALA A 556 4.49 38.59 0.17
N THR A 557 3.70 37.69 0.76
CA THR A 557 4.15 36.45 1.39
C THR A 557 3.27 35.30 0.94
N PRO A 558 3.41 34.87 -0.33
CA PRO A 558 2.60 33.79 -0.90
C PRO A 558 2.88 32.47 -0.17
N ARG A 559 1.85 31.61 -0.11
CA ARG A 559 1.93 30.28 0.50
C ARG A 559 1.41 29.20 -0.42
N ARG A 560 1.80 27.96 -0.13
CA ARG A 560 1.46 26.81 -0.95
C ARG A 560 0.77 25.73 -0.12
N VAL A 561 -0.22 25.09 -0.73
CA VAL A 561 -0.67 23.75 -0.34
C VAL A 561 0.05 22.74 -1.24
N VAL A 562 0.80 21.83 -0.64
CA VAL A 562 1.69 20.88 -1.31
C VAL A 562 1.13 19.48 -1.16
N LEU A 563 1.07 18.71 -2.24
CA LEU A 563 0.67 17.31 -2.24
C LEU A 563 1.90 16.40 -2.33
N ILE A 564 2.00 15.39 -1.46
CA ILE A 564 3.07 14.39 -1.51
C ILE A 564 2.54 12.96 -1.40
N ASN A 565 3.40 11.99 -1.75
CA ASN A 565 3.19 10.55 -1.54
C ASN A 565 1.87 9.99 -2.10
N GLY A 566 1.46 10.44 -3.28
CA GLY A 566 0.25 9.96 -3.98
C GLY A 566 -1.00 10.81 -3.73
N ALA A 567 -0.91 11.91 -2.99
CA ALA A 567 -2.05 12.79 -2.75
C ALA A 567 -2.52 13.42 -4.07
N GLN A 568 -3.83 13.48 -4.27
CA GLN A 568 -4.45 14.02 -5.49
C GLN A 568 -5.40 15.17 -5.15
N ALA A 569 -5.31 16.27 -5.92
CA ALA A 569 -6.13 17.46 -5.71
C ALA A 569 -7.65 17.18 -5.76
N LYS A 570 -8.07 16.21 -6.58
CA LYS A 570 -9.47 15.78 -6.70
C LYS A 570 -10.07 15.22 -5.41
N ASN A 571 -9.23 14.82 -4.45
CA ASN A 571 -9.64 14.27 -3.15
C ASN A 571 -9.47 15.27 -1.99
N VAL A 572 -9.13 16.54 -2.28
CA VAL A 572 -8.98 17.59 -1.26
C VAL A 572 -10.16 18.54 -1.33
N PHE A 573 -10.87 18.71 -0.22
CA PHE A 573 -12.09 19.51 -0.16
C PHE A 573 -12.05 20.53 0.99
N TRP A 574 -12.51 21.74 0.70
CA TRP A 574 -12.57 22.86 1.63
C TRP A 574 -14.01 23.36 1.73
N GLN A 575 -14.66 23.03 2.83
CA GLN A 575 -15.94 23.58 3.22
C GLN A 575 -15.69 24.85 4.04
N VAL A 576 -16.13 26.00 3.53
CA VAL A 576 -15.90 27.31 4.16
C VAL A 576 -17.24 27.99 4.40
N GLY A 577 -17.57 28.28 5.66
CA GLY A 577 -18.91 28.74 6.07
C GLY A 577 -19.31 30.11 5.54
N SER A 578 -18.32 30.95 5.23
CA SER A 578 -18.51 32.26 4.63
C SER A 578 -17.67 32.40 3.36
N ALA A 579 -16.47 32.97 3.42
CA ALA A 579 -15.67 33.32 2.25
C ALA A 579 -14.25 32.77 2.33
N ALA A 580 -13.68 32.44 1.17
CA ALA A 580 -12.29 32.03 1.03
C ALA A 580 -11.47 33.08 0.27
N ARG A 581 -10.25 33.34 0.73
CA ARG A 581 -9.29 34.26 0.10
C ARG A 581 -7.95 33.57 -0.13
N VAL A 582 -7.46 33.65 -1.35
CA VAL A 582 -6.13 33.16 -1.75
C VAL A 582 -5.33 34.36 -2.24
N GLU A 583 -4.27 34.69 -1.52
CA GLU A 583 -3.44 35.87 -1.78
C GLU A 583 -2.58 35.73 -3.02
N ASP A 584 -2.18 36.89 -3.54
CA ASP A 584 -1.35 37.04 -4.73
C ASP A 584 -0.14 36.10 -4.73
N GLY A 585 0.03 35.32 -5.78
CA GLY A 585 1.17 34.42 -5.96
C GLY A 585 1.10 33.11 -5.18
N SER A 586 0.05 32.89 -4.39
CA SER A 586 -0.13 31.64 -3.64
C SER A 586 -0.56 30.48 -4.56
N THR A 587 -0.26 29.26 -4.13
CA THR A 587 -0.70 28.02 -4.79
C THR A 587 -1.66 27.27 -3.89
N MET A 588 -2.89 27.13 -4.35
CA MET A 588 -3.96 26.44 -3.65
C MET A 588 -4.27 25.09 -4.31
N VAL A 589 -4.73 24.12 -3.52
CA VAL A 589 -5.07 22.78 -3.98
C VAL A 589 -6.41 22.34 -3.41
N GLY A 590 -7.28 21.77 -4.25
CA GLY A 590 -8.55 21.16 -3.86
C GLY A 590 -9.79 21.93 -4.30
N THR A 591 -10.95 21.38 -3.98
CA THR A 591 -12.26 22.00 -4.27
C THR A 591 -12.68 22.88 -3.11
N ILE A 592 -12.80 24.18 -3.35
CA ILE A 592 -13.28 25.16 -2.37
C ILE A 592 -14.77 25.41 -2.62
N ILE A 593 -15.60 25.21 -1.59
CA ILE A 593 -17.02 25.55 -1.62
C ILE A 593 -17.34 26.53 -0.48
N ALA A 594 -17.72 27.75 -0.84
CA ALA A 594 -17.93 28.86 0.07
C ALA A 594 -19.23 29.63 -0.28
N PRO A 595 -20.21 29.80 0.62
CA PRO A 595 -21.44 30.54 0.31
C PRO A 595 -21.20 32.00 -0.05
N ALA A 596 -20.33 32.69 0.70
CA ALA A 596 -20.03 34.11 0.53
C ALA A 596 -18.88 34.39 -0.45
N GLY A 597 -18.49 33.38 -1.25
CA GLY A 597 -17.64 33.57 -2.42
C GLY A 597 -16.18 33.22 -2.20
N VAL A 598 -15.42 33.25 -3.30
CA VAL A 598 -14.00 32.91 -3.33
C VAL A 598 -13.23 33.99 -4.09
N THR A 599 -12.19 34.53 -3.48
CA THR A 599 -11.37 35.61 -4.04
C THR A 599 -9.93 35.14 -4.25
N PHE A 600 -9.42 35.30 -5.47
CA PHE A 600 -8.04 35.03 -5.83
C PHE A 600 -7.35 36.32 -6.26
N SER A 601 -6.25 36.62 -5.58
CA SER A 601 -5.40 37.77 -5.85
C SER A 601 -6.14 39.11 -5.72
N THR A 602 -5.40 40.20 -5.96
CA THR A 602 -5.87 41.57 -5.82
C THR A 602 -5.73 42.33 -7.14
N ALA A 603 -6.63 43.26 -7.42
CA ALA A 603 -6.60 44.04 -8.66
C ALA A 603 -5.24 44.76 -8.84
N GLY A 604 -4.71 44.75 -10.08
CA GLY A 604 -3.42 45.35 -10.42
C GLY A 604 -2.19 44.45 -10.15
N GLN A 605 -2.37 43.28 -9.56
CA GLN A 605 -1.26 42.38 -9.26
C GLN A 605 -0.86 41.57 -10.50
N ALA A 606 0.43 41.62 -10.86
CA ALA A 606 0.98 40.90 -12.02
C ALA A 606 1.41 39.46 -11.70
N ILE A 607 1.53 39.11 -10.41
CA ILE A 607 1.98 37.78 -9.99
C ILE A 607 0.85 36.77 -10.20
N GLN A 608 1.17 35.66 -10.87
CA GLN A 608 0.20 34.61 -11.15
C GLN A 608 -0.17 33.84 -9.88
N THR A 609 -1.46 33.73 -9.58
CA THR A 609 -1.97 32.89 -8.48
C THR A 609 -2.49 31.58 -9.07
N THR A 610 -2.30 30.45 -8.39
CA THR A 610 -2.66 29.13 -8.95
C THR A 610 -3.63 28.38 -8.04
N LEU A 611 -4.62 27.74 -8.66
CA LEU A 611 -5.49 26.74 -8.03
C LEU A 611 -5.42 25.44 -8.84
N VAL A 612 -4.99 24.35 -8.22
CA VAL A 612 -5.19 22.99 -8.76
C VAL A 612 -6.42 22.41 -8.07
N GLY A 613 -7.59 22.61 -8.67
CA GLY A 613 -8.85 22.45 -7.96
C GLY A 613 -10.01 23.20 -8.60
N ARG A 614 -10.98 23.57 -7.77
CA ARG A 614 -12.22 24.26 -8.18
C ARG A 614 -12.57 25.36 -7.20
N ALA A 615 -13.04 26.50 -7.69
CA ALA A 615 -13.48 27.64 -6.88
C ALA A 615 -15.00 27.81 -7.00
N ILE A 616 -15.75 27.51 -5.94
CA ILE A 616 -17.21 27.52 -5.97
C ILE A 616 -17.76 28.47 -4.91
N GLY A 617 -18.31 29.59 -5.37
CA GLY A 617 -19.21 30.46 -4.62
C GLY A 617 -20.66 29.96 -4.74
N LEU A 618 -21.29 29.49 -3.65
CA LEU A 618 -22.67 28.99 -3.74
C LEU A 618 -23.70 30.10 -3.97
N THR A 619 -23.46 31.27 -3.37
CA THR A 619 -24.40 32.40 -3.39
C THR A 619 -23.74 33.66 -3.95
N ALA A 620 -22.56 34.01 -3.44
CA ALA A 620 -21.80 35.17 -3.86
C ALA A 620 -20.84 34.87 -5.02
N SER A 621 -20.00 35.86 -5.35
CA SER A 621 -19.17 35.85 -6.54
C SER A 621 -17.88 35.05 -6.36
N VAL A 622 -17.31 34.64 -7.49
CA VAL A 622 -15.89 34.27 -7.56
C VAL A 622 -15.15 35.41 -8.25
N THR A 623 -14.09 35.92 -7.65
CA THR A 623 -13.31 37.04 -8.18
C THR A 623 -11.86 36.62 -8.43
N LEU A 624 -11.35 36.88 -9.64
CA LEU A 624 -10.04 36.41 -10.10
C LEU A 624 -9.19 37.58 -10.63
N VAL A 625 -7.89 37.55 -10.34
CA VAL A 625 -6.90 38.42 -10.98
C VAL A 625 -5.66 37.60 -11.29
N ASN A 626 -5.29 37.53 -12.57
CA ASN A 626 -4.13 36.77 -13.07
C ASN A 626 -4.03 35.39 -12.40
N THR A 627 -5.12 34.63 -12.50
CA THR A 627 -5.27 33.34 -11.81
C THR A 627 -5.32 32.19 -12.79
N THR A 628 -4.53 31.14 -12.55
CA THR A 628 -4.63 29.87 -13.29
C THR A 628 -5.40 28.87 -12.45
N ILE A 629 -6.55 28.42 -12.93
CA ILE A 629 -7.30 27.31 -12.35
C ILE A 629 -7.11 26.06 -13.23
N VAL A 630 -6.63 24.98 -12.64
CA VAL A 630 -6.50 23.66 -13.27
C VAL A 630 -7.51 22.72 -12.60
N ALA A 631 -8.65 22.49 -13.26
CA ALA A 631 -9.66 21.55 -12.77
C ALA A 631 -9.11 20.09 -12.82
N PRO A 632 -9.12 19.35 -11.69
CA PRO A 632 -8.64 17.96 -11.61
C PRO A 632 -9.52 16.92 -12.29
#